data_AF-A0ABD5UYM0-F1
#
_entry.id   AF-A0ABD5UYM0-F1
#
_cell.length_a   1.000
_cell.length_b   1.000
_cell.length_c   1.000
_cell.angle_alpha   90.00
_cell.angle_beta   90.00
_cell.angle_gamma   90.00
#
_symmetry.space_group_name_H-M   'P 1'
#
loop_
_entity.id
_entity.type
_entity.pdbx_description
1 polymer ?
#
loop_
_entity_poly.entity_id
_entity_poly.type
_entity_poly.pdbx_seq_one_letter_code
_entity_poly.pdbx_strand_id
1 'polypeptide(L)'
;MSRAATPYESGDVVATPDGRGVVLATRAEGFSFPQEGHDHADVEASPERPAFVVALEEGGSATYREGALEPTTFGETDLPEPKDERVTDVVDEEVDSGDRLPEGMDRREALEYWSDLGGSWSACVSDREDELGEQEAEAQCTAIKDLLSGTERWREHF
;
A
#
# COMPACT_ATOMS: atom_id res chain seq x y z
N MET A 1 4.17 23.03 -17.16
CA MET A 1 4.81 21.71 -17.32
C MET A 1 3.79 20.70 -16.86
N SER A 2 3.27 19.87 -17.77
CA SER A 2 2.29 18.85 -17.41
C SER A 2 3.01 17.76 -16.62
N ARG A 3 2.58 17.51 -15.38
CA ARG A 3 2.96 16.32 -14.63
C ARG A 3 2.55 15.12 -15.49
N ALA A 4 3.47 14.20 -15.77
CA ALA A 4 3.05 12.92 -16.32
C ALA A 4 2.07 12.32 -15.30
N ALA A 5 0.80 12.18 -15.69
CA ALA A 5 -0.17 11.49 -14.85
C ALA A 5 0.30 10.04 -14.77
N THR A 6 0.60 9.56 -13.57
CA THR A 6 0.85 8.15 -13.38
C THR A 6 -0.48 7.42 -13.61
N PRO A 7 -0.47 6.25 -14.26
CA PRO A 7 -1.69 5.51 -14.59
C PRO A 7 -2.47 5.07 -13.34
N TYR A 8 -1.79 4.98 -12.20
CA TYR A 8 -2.35 4.62 -10.91
C TYR A 8 -1.93 5.62 -9.82
N GLU A 9 -2.80 5.80 -8.85
CA GLU A 9 -2.67 6.66 -7.68
C GLU A 9 -2.88 5.87 -6.39
N SER A 10 -2.49 6.45 -5.25
CA SER A 10 -2.77 5.83 -3.95
C SER A 10 -4.26 5.61 -3.75
N GLY A 11 -4.63 4.44 -3.21
CA GLY A 11 -6.01 4.03 -3.02
C GLY A 11 -6.60 3.24 -4.19
N ASP A 12 -5.96 3.20 -5.36
CA ASP A 12 -6.45 2.41 -6.49
C ASP A 12 -6.40 0.91 -6.17
N VAL A 13 -7.49 0.21 -6.47
CA VAL A 13 -7.59 -1.25 -6.37
C VAL A 13 -7.08 -1.88 -7.67
N VAL A 14 -6.08 -2.75 -7.56
CA VAL A 14 -5.37 -3.32 -8.70
C VAL A 14 -5.21 -4.83 -8.56
N ALA A 15 -5.26 -5.54 -9.67
CA ALA A 15 -4.77 -6.91 -9.76
C ALA A 15 -3.27 -6.90 -10.06
N THR A 16 -2.55 -7.79 -9.41
CA THR A 16 -1.10 -8.01 -9.59
C THR A 16 -0.85 -9.49 -9.87
N PRO A 17 0.37 -9.89 -10.29
CA PRO A 17 0.76 -11.29 -10.38
C PRO A 17 0.62 -12.06 -9.06
N ASP A 18 0.61 -11.36 -7.93
CA ASP A 18 0.49 -11.92 -6.58
C ASP A 18 -0.94 -11.81 -6.01
N GLY A 19 -1.92 -11.46 -6.84
CA GLY A 19 -3.32 -11.27 -6.45
C GLY A 19 -3.74 -9.81 -6.37
N ARG A 20 -4.95 -9.57 -5.87
CA ARG A 20 -5.50 -8.21 -5.70
C ARG A 20 -4.72 -7.47 -4.62
N GLY A 21 -4.59 -6.15 -4.79
CA GLY A 21 -4.15 -5.25 -3.73
C GLY A 21 -4.64 -3.82 -3.92
N VAL A 22 -4.17 -2.94 -3.06
CA VAL A 22 -4.38 -1.49 -3.13
C VAL A 22 -3.04 -0.79 -3.26
N VAL A 23 -2.94 0.19 -4.15
CA VAL A 23 -1.75 1.04 -4.28
C VAL A 23 -1.61 1.88 -3.01
N LEU A 24 -0.59 1.61 -2.22
CA LEU A 24 -0.25 2.44 -1.06
C LEU A 24 0.44 3.74 -1.49
N ALA A 25 1.27 3.64 -2.53
CA ALA A 25 2.13 4.73 -2.94
C ALA A 25 2.62 4.61 -4.38
N THR A 26 2.67 5.75 -5.06
CA THR A 26 3.34 5.91 -6.34
C THR A 26 4.67 6.62 -6.15
N ARG A 27 5.73 6.08 -6.76
CA ARG A 27 7.09 6.61 -6.69
C ARG A 27 7.56 7.02 -8.08
N ALA A 28 7.95 8.28 -8.20
CA ALA A 28 8.53 8.86 -9.42
C ALA A 28 10.03 9.15 -9.25
N GLU A 29 10.64 8.66 -8.17
CA GLU A 29 12.06 8.78 -7.85
C GLU A 29 12.51 7.48 -7.17
N GLY A 30 13.77 7.11 -7.35
CA GLY A 30 14.31 5.88 -6.76
C GLY A 30 14.26 5.89 -5.24
N PHE A 31 14.00 4.72 -4.64
CA PHE A 31 13.84 4.56 -3.21
C PHE A 31 14.30 3.17 -2.74
N SER A 32 14.52 3.04 -1.43
CA SER A 32 14.85 1.77 -0.78
C SER A 32 13.58 1.13 -0.26
N PHE A 33 13.31 -0.12 -0.64
CA PHE A 33 12.17 -0.90 -0.17
C PHE A 33 12.65 -2.02 0.75
N PRO A 34 12.04 -2.21 1.95
CA PRO A 34 12.36 -3.33 2.84
C PRO A 34 12.32 -4.68 2.12
N GLN A 35 13.15 -5.64 2.52
CA GLN A 35 13.15 -7.04 2.08
C GLN A 35 13.25 -7.97 3.30
N GLU A 36 12.98 -9.27 3.16
CA GLU A 36 13.12 -10.23 4.26
C GLU A 36 14.49 -10.12 4.95
N GLY A 37 14.48 -10.20 6.29
CA GLY A 37 15.71 -10.24 7.08
C GLY A 37 16.53 -8.95 7.06
N HIS A 38 15.99 -7.85 7.59
CA HIS A 38 16.66 -6.53 7.74
C HIS A 38 17.29 -5.91 6.48
N ASP A 39 17.21 -6.57 5.33
CA ASP A 39 17.73 -6.11 4.06
C ASP A 39 16.77 -5.14 3.37
N HIS A 40 17.28 -4.46 2.35
CA HIS A 40 16.54 -3.55 1.49
C HIS A 40 16.93 -3.71 0.03
N ALA A 41 15.98 -3.48 -0.87
CA ALA A 41 16.18 -3.43 -2.32
C ALA A 41 16.11 -1.98 -2.81
N ASP A 42 17.13 -1.57 -3.58
CA ASP A 42 17.09 -0.30 -4.31
C ASP A 42 16.15 -0.41 -5.51
N VAL A 43 15.05 0.34 -5.46
CA VAL A 43 14.06 0.42 -6.53
C VAL A 43 14.32 1.64 -7.39
N GLU A 44 14.63 1.43 -8.67
CA GLU A 44 14.70 2.51 -9.64
C GLU A 44 13.30 2.99 -10.05
N ALA A 45 13.02 4.28 -9.91
CA ALA A 45 11.82 4.91 -10.44
C ALA A 45 12.09 6.31 -10.98
N SER A 46 11.28 6.71 -11.95
CA SER A 46 11.30 8.04 -12.55
C SER A 46 9.87 8.46 -12.92
N PRO A 47 9.60 9.73 -13.27
CA PRO A 47 8.27 10.13 -13.74
C PRO A 47 7.82 9.42 -15.03
N GLU A 48 8.77 8.93 -15.85
CA GLU A 48 8.51 8.19 -17.09
C GLU A 48 8.39 6.68 -16.86
N ARG A 49 8.93 6.18 -15.75
CA ARG A 49 8.90 4.77 -15.36
C ARG A 49 8.68 4.69 -13.84
N PRO A 50 7.46 5.01 -13.37
CA PRO A 50 7.15 4.98 -11.95
C PRO A 50 7.25 3.55 -11.40
N ALA A 51 7.28 3.47 -10.07
CA ALA A 51 7.13 2.24 -9.32
C ALA A 51 5.94 2.37 -8.37
N PHE A 52 5.19 1.30 -8.20
CA PHE A 52 3.97 1.28 -7.42
C PHE A 52 4.11 0.31 -6.26
N VAL A 53 3.88 0.82 -5.06
CA VAL A 53 3.85 0.02 -3.84
C VAL A 53 2.43 -0.46 -3.64
N VAL A 54 2.23 -1.76 -3.58
CA VAL A 54 0.90 -2.37 -3.47
C VAL A 54 0.84 -3.22 -2.21
N ALA A 55 -0.16 -2.97 -1.38
CA ALA A 55 -0.55 -3.86 -0.28
C ALA A 55 -1.50 -4.92 -0.82
N LEU A 56 -1.13 -6.20 -0.70
CA LEU A 56 -1.88 -7.32 -1.28
C LEU A 56 -2.99 -7.80 -0.35
N GLU A 57 -4.14 -8.24 -0.85
CA GLU A 57 -5.25 -8.78 -0.02
C GLU A 57 -4.80 -10.00 0.80
N GLU A 58 -3.91 -10.82 0.25
CA GLU A 58 -3.41 -12.06 0.87
C GLU A 58 -2.36 -11.84 1.97
N GLY A 59 -1.76 -10.64 2.08
CA GLY A 59 -0.69 -10.36 3.04
C GLY A 59 0.45 -9.54 2.46
N GLY A 60 1.08 -8.72 3.30
CA GLY A 60 2.28 -7.99 2.92
C GLY A 60 2.15 -6.92 1.83
N SER A 61 3.30 -6.45 1.37
CA SER A 61 3.39 -5.52 0.24
C SER A 61 4.60 -5.80 -0.65
N ALA A 62 4.51 -5.37 -1.90
CA ALA A 62 5.63 -5.40 -2.85
C ALA A 62 5.57 -4.20 -3.79
N THR A 63 6.63 -4.05 -4.58
CA THR A 63 6.74 -3.01 -5.60
C THR A 63 6.56 -3.60 -7.00
N TYR A 64 5.81 -2.89 -7.84
CA TYR A 64 5.42 -3.32 -9.19
C TYR A 64 5.69 -2.23 -10.23
N ARG A 65 5.80 -2.66 -11.50
CA ARG A 65 5.72 -1.78 -12.68
C ARG A 65 4.28 -1.65 -13.15
N GLU A 66 4.01 -0.61 -13.95
CA GLU A 66 2.70 -0.38 -14.57
C GLU A 66 2.18 -1.63 -15.31
N GLY A 67 3.05 -2.33 -16.05
CA GLY A 67 2.66 -3.52 -16.80
C GLY A 67 2.25 -4.73 -15.94
N ALA A 68 2.57 -4.69 -14.64
CA ALA A 68 2.15 -5.68 -13.66
C ALA A 68 0.86 -5.31 -12.91
N LEU A 69 0.22 -4.20 -13.28
CA LEU A 69 -1.01 -3.73 -12.64
C LEU A 69 -2.12 -3.64 -13.67
N GLU A 70 -3.29 -4.13 -13.28
CA GLU A 70 -4.55 -3.96 -14.02
C GLU A 70 -5.62 -3.47 -13.04
N PRO A 71 -6.48 -2.51 -13.42
CA PRO A 71 -7.54 -2.01 -12.55
C PRO A 71 -8.55 -3.13 -12.22
N THR A 72 -9.01 -3.19 -10.97
CA THR A 72 -10.05 -4.13 -10.52
C THR A 72 -10.89 -3.49 -9.41
N THR A 73 -11.76 -4.28 -8.78
CA THR A 73 -12.55 -3.89 -7.60
C THR A 73 -12.62 -5.02 -6.59
N PHE A 74 -12.90 -4.69 -5.33
CA PHE A 74 -13.09 -5.71 -4.30
C PHE A 74 -14.28 -6.63 -4.64
N GLY A 75 -14.10 -7.93 -4.39
CA GLY A 75 -15.14 -8.94 -4.63
C GLY A 75 -15.22 -9.48 -6.06
N GLU A 76 -14.48 -8.91 -7.02
CA GLU A 76 -14.32 -9.51 -8.34
C GLU A 76 -13.64 -10.88 -8.23
N THR A 77 -14.20 -11.92 -8.85
CA THR A 77 -13.67 -13.30 -8.70
C THR A 77 -12.76 -13.71 -9.85
N ASP A 78 -12.91 -13.05 -11.00
CA ASP A 78 -12.12 -13.31 -12.21
C ASP A 78 -11.15 -12.14 -12.38
N LEU A 79 -10.02 -12.21 -11.66
CA LEU A 79 -9.00 -11.17 -11.71
C LEU A 79 -8.28 -11.22 -13.06
N PRO A 80 -7.99 -10.05 -13.66
CA PRO A 80 -7.12 -10.03 -14.83
C PRO A 80 -5.75 -10.61 -14.48
N GLU A 81 -5.08 -11.19 -15.48
CA GLU A 81 -3.73 -11.76 -15.37
C GLU A 81 -2.70 -10.75 -15.92
N PRO A 82 -2.17 -9.84 -15.08
CA PRO A 82 -1.17 -8.88 -15.50
C PRO A 82 0.17 -9.55 -15.82
N LYS A 83 1.10 -8.79 -16.40
CA LYS A 83 2.45 -9.30 -16.65
C LYS A 83 3.20 -9.51 -15.35
N ASP A 84 4.08 -10.49 -15.33
CA ASP A 84 5.03 -10.72 -14.23
C ASP A 84 6.18 -9.69 -14.28
N GLU A 85 5.87 -8.44 -13.92
CA GLU A 85 6.82 -7.33 -13.80
C GLU A 85 6.90 -6.80 -12.35
N ARG A 86 6.91 -7.73 -11.39
CA ARG A 86 7.22 -7.43 -9.99
C ARG A 86 8.68 -6.98 -9.84
N VAL A 87 8.92 -5.98 -8.99
CA VAL A 87 10.24 -5.37 -8.80
C VAL A 87 10.94 -5.90 -7.56
N THR A 88 10.20 -6.26 -6.53
CA THR A 88 10.72 -6.68 -5.21
C THR A 88 10.00 -7.92 -4.72
N ASP A 89 10.58 -8.65 -3.78
CA ASP A 89 9.84 -9.72 -3.10
C ASP A 89 8.69 -9.15 -2.24
N VAL A 90 7.69 -9.99 -1.95
CA VAL A 90 6.61 -9.66 -1.03
C VAL A 90 7.14 -9.67 0.39
N VAL A 91 6.92 -8.57 1.10
CA VAL A 91 7.30 -8.40 2.50
C VAL A 91 6.07 -8.52 3.37
N ASP A 92 6.06 -9.54 4.23
CA ASP A 92 5.01 -9.77 5.23
C ASP A 92 5.65 -10.23 6.54
N GLU A 93 6.14 -9.28 7.34
CA GLU A 93 6.91 -9.54 8.56
C GLU A 93 6.04 -9.78 9.80
N GLU A 94 4.75 -10.08 9.62
CA GLU A 94 3.78 -10.22 10.71
C GLU A 94 3.84 -9.02 11.68
N VAL A 95 3.34 -7.88 11.23
CA VAL A 95 3.31 -6.66 12.05
C VAL A 95 2.33 -6.83 13.22
N ASP A 96 2.84 -6.68 14.44
CA ASP A 96 2.00 -6.56 15.63
C ASP A 96 1.42 -5.14 15.72
N SER A 97 0.32 -4.91 15.00
CA SER A 97 -0.45 -3.66 15.11
C SER A 97 -1.13 -3.51 16.49
N GLY A 98 -1.10 -4.55 17.33
CA GLY A 98 -1.65 -4.58 18.69
C GLY A 98 -3.13 -4.20 18.77
N ASP A 99 -3.54 -3.69 19.94
CA ASP A 99 -4.90 -3.19 20.20
C ASP A 99 -5.20 -1.82 19.55
N ARG A 100 -4.34 -1.34 18.63
CA ARG A 100 -4.48 0.00 18.01
C ARG A 100 -5.32 -0.02 16.75
N LEU A 101 -5.51 -1.19 16.14
CA LEU A 101 -6.45 -1.33 15.05
C LEU A 101 -7.88 -1.09 15.56
N PRO A 102 -8.77 -0.52 14.73
CA PRO A 102 -10.19 -0.51 15.01
C PRO A 102 -10.69 -1.91 15.38
N GLU A 103 -11.61 -2.00 16.34
CA GLU A 103 -12.10 -3.29 16.84
C GLU A 103 -12.70 -4.12 15.69
N GLY A 104 -12.22 -5.34 15.53
CA GLY A 104 -12.69 -6.28 14.51
C GLY A 104 -12.10 -6.07 13.12
N MET A 105 -11.30 -5.02 12.90
CA MET A 105 -10.72 -4.73 11.59
C MET A 105 -9.73 -5.79 11.15
N ASP A 106 -10.08 -6.50 10.08
CA ASP A 106 -9.14 -7.36 9.37
C ASP A 106 -8.39 -6.61 8.26
N ARG A 107 -7.48 -7.31 7.59
CA ARG A 107 -6.65 -6.76 6.51
C ARG A 107 -7.49 -6.27 5.33
N ARG A 108 -8.54 -7.01 4.96
CA ARG A 108 -9.39 -6.66 3.82
C ARG A 108 -10.19 -5.41 4.16
N GLU A 109 -10.77 -5.34 5.35
CA GLU A 109 -11.46 -4.15 5.82
C GLU A 109 -10.52 -2.94 5.89
N ALA A 110 -9.26 -3.12 6.29
CA ALA A 110 -8.26 -2.08 6.25
C ALA A 110 -7.93 -1.61 4.82
N LEU A 111 -7.85 -2.52 3.85
CA LEU A 111 -7.62 -2.19 2.43
C LEU A 111 -8.80 -1.42 1.83
N GLU A 112 -10.02 -1.88 2.09
CA GLU A 112 -11.26 -1.22 1.65
C GLU A 112 -11.35 0.18 2.26
N TYR A 113 -11.13 0.32 3.57
CA TYR A 113 -11.10 1.61 4.26
C TYR A 113 -10.03 2.57 3.69
N TRP A 114 -8.81 2.07 3.46
CA TRP A 114 -7.73 2.89 2.91
C TRP A 114 -8.03 3.33 1.46
N SER A 115 -8.59 2.43 0.65
CA SER A 115 -9.04 2.72 -0.72
C SER A 115 -10.13 3.81 -0.73
N ASP A 116 -11.14 3.70 0.14
CA ASP A 116 -12.24 4.66 0.23
C ASP A 116 -11.77 6.07 0.60
N LEU A 117 -10.67 6.17 1.36
CA LEU A 117 -9.99 7.43 1.70
C LEU A 117 -9.06 7.95 0.60
N GLY A 118 -9.01 7.30 -0.56
CA GLY A 118 -8.07 7.64 -1.64
C GLY A 118 -6.61 7.38 -1.26
N GLY A 119 -6.39 6.38 -0.40
CA GLY A 119 -5.07 5.95 0.04
C GLY A 119 -4.25 7.01 0.78
N SER A 120 -4.93 7.94 1.45
CA SER A 120 -4.31 9.12 2.05
C SER A 120 -4.21 9.01 3.57
N TRP A 121 -2.99 9.14 4.10
CA TRP A 121 -2.75 9.20 5.55
C TRP A 121 -3.46 10.39 6.20
N SER A 122 -3.40 11.57 5.57
CA SER A 122 -4.08 12.76 6.12
C SER A 122 -5.60 12.59 6.12
N ALA A 123 -6.15 11.90 5.11
CA ALA A 123 -7.58 11.61 5.09
C ALA A 123 -7.97 10.62 6.20
N CYS A 124 -7.14 9.60 6.45
CA CYS A 124 -7.32 8.69 7.58
C CYS A 124 -7.32 9.45 8.92
N VAL A 125 -6.32 10.31 9.15
CA VAL A 125 -6.24 11.07 10.40
C VAL A 125 -7.46 11.97 10.56
N SER A 126 -7.81 12.75 9.53
CA SER A 126 -8.99 13.63 9.59
C SER A 126 -10.31 12.88 9.80
N ASP A 127 -10.47 11.66 9.25
CA ASP A 127 -11.66 10.84 9.45
C ASP A 127 -11.79 10.35 10.91
N ARG A 128 -10.66 10.12 11.59
CA ARG A 128 -10.62 9.59 12.96
C ARG A 128 -10.48 10.66 14.05
N GLU A 129 -10.00 11.85 13.69
CA GLU A 129 -9.68 12.92 14.63
C GLU A 129 -10.90 13.36 15.46
N ASP A 130 -12.08 13.43 14.84
CA ASP A 130 -13.32 13.83 15.53
C ASP A 130 -13.73 12.83 16.63
N GLU A 131 -13.37 11.56 16.51
CA GLU A 131 -13.74 10.49 17.45
C GLU A 131 -12.66 10.25 18.51
N LEU A 132 -11.39 10.30 18.11
CA LEU A 132 -10.26 9.88 18.95
C LEU A 132 -9.40 11.04 19.46
N GLY A 133 -9.46 12.19 18.78
CA GLY A 133 -8.44 13.24 18.87
C GLY A 133 -7.23 12.94 17.98
N GLU A 134 -6.46 13.99 17.67
CA GLU A 134 -5.36 13.97 16.68
C GLU A 134 -4.32 12.88 16.98
N GLN A 135 -3.78 12.81 18.20
CA GLN A 135 -2.71 11.88 18.55
C GLN A 135 -3.13 10.41 18.43
N GLU A 136 -4.30 10.05 18.96
CA GLU A 136 -4.84 8.70 18.86
C GLU A 136 -5.25 8.34 17.42
N ALA A 137 -5.75 9.30 16.64
CA ALA A 137 -6.02 9.13 15.22
C ALA A 137 -4.74 8.84 14.42
N GLU A 138 -3.66 9.60 14.64
CA GLU A 138 -2.35 9.36 14.03
C GLU A 138 -1.80 7.97 14.38
N ALA A 139 -1.92 7.57 15.66
CA ALA A 139 -1.47 6.26 16.12
C ALA A 139 -2.25 5.11 15.48
N GLN A 140 -3.57 5.25 15.35
CA GLN A 140 -4.41 4.25 14.71
C GLN A 140 -4.15 4.18 13.19
N CYS A 141 -4.06 5.32 12.50
CA CYS A 141 -3.74 5.36 11.07
C CYS A 141 -2.34 4.82 10.76
N THR A 142 -1.39 4.98 11.69
CA THR A 142 -0.07 4.33 11.62
C THR A 142 -0.23 2.82 11.69
N ALA A 143 -0.94 2.31 12.70
CA ALA A 143 -1.17 0.87 12.87
C ALA A 143 -1.87 0.21 11.67
N ILE A 144 -2.83 0.92 11.05
CA ILE A 144 -3.48 0.50 9.79
C ILE A 144 -2.44 0.46 8.66
N LYS A 145 -1.65 1.52 8.49
CA LYS A 145 -0.64 1.57 7.42
C LYS A 145 0.43 0.49 7.58
N ASP A 146 0.88 0.19 8.80
CA ASP A 146 1.86 -0.87 9.03
C ASP A 146 1.26 -2.26 8.74
N LEU A 147 0.00 -2.49 9.15
CA LEU A 147 -0.75 -3.70 8.78
C LEU A 147 -0.77 -3.86 7.26
N LEU A 148 -1.17 -2.83 6.52
CA LEU A 148 -1.26 -2.88 5.05
C LEU A 148 0.09 -3.10 4.40
N SER A 149 1.13 -2.43 4.90
CA SER A 149 2.48 -2.53 4.36
C SER A 149 3.16 -3.85 4.69
N GLY A 150 2.68 -4.60 5.69
CA GLY A 150 3.32 -5.84 6.17
C GLY A 150 4.68 -5.62 6.82
N THR A 151 5.03 -4.37 7.16
CA THR A 151 6.25 -4.03 7.90
C THR A 151 6.15 -2.63 8.49
N GLU A 152 6.73 -2.42 9.67
CA GLU A 152 6.89 -1.11 10.29
C GLU A 152 8.08 -0.31 9.71
N ARG A 153 8.95 -0.97 8.92
CA ARG A 153 10.19 -0.37 8.40
C ARG A 153 9.95 0.72 7.36
N TRP A 154 8.73 0.82 6.83
CA TRP A 154 8.32 1.91 5.96
C TRP A 154 8.35 3.28 6.62
N ARG A 155 8.24 3.35 7.95
CA ARG A 155 8.26 4.62 8.71
C ARG A 155 9.58 5.39 8.55
N GLU A 156 10.66 4.71 8.12
CA GLU A 156 11.96 5.34 7.87
C GLU A 156 12.05 6.02 6.49
N HIS A 157 11.06 5.78 5.62
CA HIS A 157 11.14 6.13 4.21
C HIS A 157 10.05 7.13 3.73
N PHE A 158 9.04 7.46 4.56
CA PHE A 158 7.94 8.39 4.23
C PHE A 158 7.62 9.39 5.33
#